data_AF-A0A0C9XV90-F1
#
_entry.id   AF-A0A0C9XV90-F1
#
_cell.length_a   1.000
_cell.length_b   1.000
_cell.length_c   1.000
_cell.angle_alpha   90.00
_cell.angle_beta   90.00
_cell.angle_gamma   90.00
#
_symmetry.space_group_name_H-M   'P 1'
#
loop_
_entity.id
_entity.type
_entity.pdbx_description
1 polymer ?
#
loop_
_entity_poly.entity_id
_entity_poly.type
_entity_poly.pdbx_seq_one_letter_code
_entity_poly.pdbx_strand_id
1 'polypeptide(L)'
;HAEARNVVERIIGVLKRRFHILMVPPEYSMHIQARLPPALACIHNFIHTWDPVDIDDPEVVQEAQDVGMVGSIADGVPTNAERAWMSAKREEIAARMWASYIAERARRG
;
A
#
# COMPACT_ATOMS: atom_id res chain seq x y z
N HIS A 1 -12.32 14.05 10.21
CA HIS A 1 -13.11 12.97 10.85
C HIS A 1 -13.37 11.77 9.92
N ALA A 2 -13.76 11.99 8.66
CA ALA A 2 -14.01 10.89 7.71
C ALA A 2 -12.73 10.12 7.33
N GLU A 3 -11.60 10.80 7.15
CA GLU A 3 -10.33 10.19 6.75
C GLU A 3 -9.81 9.15 7.77
N ALA A 4 -9.75 9.51 9.05
CA ALA A 4 -9.31 8.59 10.10
C ALA A 4 -10.23 7.35 10.20
N ARG A 5 -11.53 7.52 9.97
CA ARG A 5 -12.48 6.42 9.93
C ARG A 5 -12.23 5.49 8.74
N ASN A 6 -11.95 6.04 7.57
CA ASN A 6 -11.62 5.26 6.38
C ASN A 6 -10.34 4.42 6.59
N VAL A 7 -9.32 4.99 7.25
CA VAL A 7 -8.09 4.25 7.58
C VAL A 7 -8.39 3.08 8.54
N VAL A 8 -9.18 3.32 9.59
CA VAL A 8 -9.57 2.26 10.54
C VAL A 8 -10.40 1.17 9.85
N GLU A 9 -11.36 1.55 9.02
CA GLU A 9 -12.20 0.60 8.27
C GLU A 9 -11.36 -0.23 7.28
N ARG A 10 -10.35 0.37 6.65
CA ARG A 10 -9.41 -0.33 5.77
C ARG A 10 -8.57 -1.35 6.54
N ILE A 11 -7.98 -0.98 7.67
CA ILE A 11 -7.19 -1.88 8.51
C ILE A 11 -8.05 -3.07 8.98
N ILE A 12 -9.27 -2.81 9.43
CA ILE A 12 -10.21 -3.87 9.82
C ILE A 12 -10.55 -4.77 8.63
N GLY A 13 -10.70 -4.20 7.43
CA GLY A 13 -10.91 -4.93 6.19
C GLY A 13 -9.77 -5.89 5.87
N VAL A 14 -8.51 -5.42 5.91
CA VAL A 14 -7.30 -6.24 5.73
C VAL A 14 -7.27 -7.41 6.71
N LEU A 15 -7.49 -7.12 8.00
CA LEU A 15 -7.48 -8.16 9.04
C LEU A 15 -8.58 -9.21 8.82
N LYS A 16 -9.77 -8.79 8.41
CA LYS A 16 -10.88 -9.71 8.11
C LYS A 16 -10.63 -10.61 6.89
N ARG A 17 -9.96 -10.08 5.84
CA ARG A 17 -9.58 -10.87 4.67
C ARG A 17 -8.54 -11.93 5.01
N ARG A 18 -7.55 -11.58 5.82
CA ARG A 18 -6.45 -12.47 6.19
C ARG A 18 -6.83 -13.49 7.27
N PHE A 19 -7.61 -13.09 8.26
CA PHE A 19 -7.97 -13.93 9.40
C PHE A 19 -9.46 -14.26 9.37
N HIS A 20 -9.79 -15.40 8.77
CA HIS A 20 -11.19 -15.87 8.62
C HIS A 20 -11.94 -16.01 9.96
N ILE A 21 -11.22 -16.18 11.08
CA ILE A 21 -11.79 -16.18 12.43
C ILE A 21 -12.55 -14.88 12.79
N LEU A 22 -12.26 -13.77 12.11
CA LEU A 22 -12.99 -12.51 12.27
C LEU A 22 -14.29 -12.45 11.44
N MET A 23 -14.50 -13.39 10.52
CA MET A 23 -15.68 -13.50 9.67
C MET A 23 -16.69 -14.52 10.19
N VAL A 24 -16.23 -15.52 10.94
CA VAL A 24 -17.08 -16.52 11.57
C VAL A 24 -17.55 -16.00 12.93
N PRO A 25 -18.85 -16.04 13.26
CA PRO A 25 -19.33 -15.73 14.60
C PRO A 25 -18.73 -16.73 15.59
N PRO A 26 -17.82 -16.33 16.48
CA PRO A 26 -17.16 -17.27 17.36
C PRO A 26 -18.09 -17.67 18.50
N GLU A 27 -18.08 -18.94 18.90
CA GLU A 27 -18.77 -19.42 20.12
C GLU A 27 -18.12 -18.90 21.41
N TYR A 28 -17.11 -18.04 21.30
CA TYR A 28 -16.41 -17.42 22.42
C TYR A 28 -17.21 -16.27 23.02
N SER A 29 -17.02 -16.04 24.32
CA SER A 29 -17.61 -14.89 25.00
C SER A 29 -17.13 -13.57 24.41
N MET A 30 -17.95 -12.52 24.51
CA MET A 30 -17.63 -11.20 23.96
C MET A 30 -16.29 -10.63 24.47
N HIS A 31 -15.91 -10.96 25.70
CA HIS A 31 -14.62 -10.60 26.27
C HIS A 31 -13.43 -11.25 25.53
N ILE A 32 -13.57 -12.49 25.06
CA ILE A 32 -12.55 -13.17 24.24
C ILE A 32 -12.56 -12.59 22.83
N GLN A 33 -13.76 -12.38 22.25
CA GLN A 33 -13.89 -11.80 20.91
C GLN A 33 -13.23 -10.42 20.81
N ALA A 34 -13.37 -9.57 21.84
CA ALA A 34 -12.76 -8.24 21.87
C ALA A 34 -11.22 -8.27 21.87
N ARG A 35 -10.59 -9.39 22.25
CA ARG A 35 -9.13 -9.56 22.24
C ARG A 35 -8.60 -10.02 20.89
N LEU A 36 -9.45 -10.57 20.02
CA LEU A 36 -9.03 -11.07 18.71
C LEU A 36 -8.51 -9.96 17.79
N PRO A 37 -9.20 -8.81 17.59
CA PRO A 37 -8.70 -7.76 16.70
C PRO A 37 -7.29 -7.24 17.06
N PRO A 38 -6.98 -6.84 18.31
CA PRO A 38 -5.63 -6.36 18.63
C PRO A 38 -4.58 -7.48 18.56
N ALA A 39 -4.89 -8.71 18.96
CA ALA A 39 -3.95 -9.83 18.85
C ALA A 39 -3.58 -10.15 17.39
N LEU A 40 -4.59 -10.17 16.51
CA LEU A 40 -4.40 -10.41 15.08
C LEU A 40 -3.68 -9.25 14.39
N ALA A 41 -3.90 -8.00 14.82
CA ALA A 41 -3.12 -6.86 14.37
C ALA A 41 -1.63 -6.99 14.75
N CYS A 42 -1.33 -7.41 15.98
CA CYS A 42 0.05 -7.68 16.39
C CYS A 42 0.71 -8.79 15.55
N ILE A 43 0.00 -9.89 15.30
CA ILE A 43 0.48 -11.00 14.47
C ILE A 43 0.71 -10.54 13.03
N HIS A 44 -0.22 -9.74 12.48
CA HIS A 44 -0.09 -9.17 11.15
C HIS A 44 1.16 -8.29 11.03
N ASN A 45 1.38 -7.38 11.99
CA ASN A 45 2.57 -6.51 12.01
C ASN A 45 3.87 -7.32 12.16
N PHE A 46 3.84 -8.39 12.96
CA PHE A 46 4.98 -9.29 13.12
C PHE A 46 5.33 -9.97 11.81
N ILE A 47 4.37 -10.61 11.14
CA ILE A 47 4.59 -11.26 9.84
C ILE A 47 5.09 -10.22 8.82
N HIS A 48 4.50 -9.04 8.79
CA HIS A 48 4.91 -7.97 7.88
C HIS A 48 6.39 -7.58 8.06
N THR A 49 6.87 -7.56 9.30
CA THR A 49 8.23 -7.13 9.62
C THR A 49 9.27 -8.18 9.23
N TRP A 50 8.92 -9.46 9.33
CA TRP A 50 9.89 -10.56 9.26
C TRP A 50 9.73 -11.48 8.05
N ASP A 51 8.56 -11.48 7.41
CA ASP A 51 8.23 -12.23 6.20
C ASP A 51 7.24 -11.46 5.32
N PRO A 52 7.71 -10.40 4.63
CA PRO A 52 6.86 -9.57 3.78
C PRO A 52 6.36 -10.30 2.51
N VAL A 53 6.95 -11.46 2.16
CA VAL A 53 6.53 -12.26 1.01
C VAL A 53 5.24 -13.05 1.32
N ASP A 54 5.02 -13.39 2.58
CA ASP A 54 3.78 -14.04 3.06
C ASP A 54 2.56 -13.09 3.11
N ILE A 55 2.79 -11.79 2.89
CA ILE A 55 1.73 -10.78 2.79
C ILE A 55 1.56 -10.38 1.32
N ASP A 56 0.90 -11.26 0.56
CA ASP A 56 0.42 -10.94 -0.80
C ASP A 56 -0.89 -10.13 -0.73
N ASP A 57 -0.86 -9.00 0.00
CA ASP A 57 -1.98 -8.06 0.10
C ASP A 57 -1.57 -6.73 -0.59
N PRO A 58 -2.08 -6.44 -1.80
CA PRO A 58 -1.63 -5.30 -2.61
C PRO A 58 -1.87 -3.94 -1.94
N GLU A 59 -2.78 -3.85 -0.95
CA GLU A 59 -2.99 -2.63 -0.15
C GLU A 59 -1.93 -2.42 0.93
N VAL A 60 -1.31 -3.48 1.45
CA VAL A 60 -0.37 -3.43 2.59
C VAL A 60 1.06 -3.10 2.12
N VAL A 61 1.44 -3.63 0.95
CA VAL A 61 2.71 -3.29 0.28
C VAL A 61 2.82 -1.78 0.03
N GLN A 62 1.68 -1.10 -0.12
CA GLN A 62 1.61 0.34 -0.35
C GLN A 62 1.91 1.17 0.91
N GLU A 63 1.56 0.69 2.12
CA GLU A 63 1.85 1.40 3.38
C GLU A 63 3.32 1.29 3.79
N ALA A 64 3.99 0.16 3.52
CA ALA A 64 5.41 -0.03 3.83
C ALA A 64 6.34 0.76 2.89
N GLN A 65 5.91 1.01 1.65
CA GLN A 65 6.64 1.82 0.68
C GLN A 65 6.41 3.33 0.86
N ASP A 66 5.36 3.73 1.58
CA ASP A 66 4.99 5.13 1.77
C ASP A 66 5.80 5.84 2.87
N VAL A 67 6.46 5.10 3.76
CA VAL A 67 7.26 5.70 4.86
C VAL A 67 8.53 6.41 4.34
N GLY A 68 8.93 6.19 3.09
CA GLY A 68 10.17 6.72 2.51
C GLY A 68 10.03 7.90 1.54
N MET A 69 8.85 8.13 0.97
CA MET A 69 8.62 9.21 0.00
C MET A 69 7.11 9.42 -0.21
N VAL A 70 6.43 10.06 0.75
CA VAL A 70 5.05 10.50 0.56
C VAL A 70 5.05 11.69 -0.42
N GLY A 71 5.02 11.38 -1.71
CA GLY A 71 4.46 12.28 -2.71
C GLY A 71 2.95 12.29 -2.49
N SER A 72 2.45 13.36 -1.87
CA SER A 72 1.04 13.58 -1.58
C SER A 72 0.16 13.18 -2.77
N ILE A 73 -0.62 12.10 -2.64
CA ILE A 73 -1.67 11.78 -3.59
C ILE A 73 -2.76 12.83 -3.33
N ALA A 74 -2.83 13.83 -4.21
CA ALA A 74 -3.87 14.84 -4.15
C ALA A 74 -5.24 14.15 -4.24
N ASP A 75 -6.05 14.28 -3.20
CA ASP A 75 -7.43 13.82 -3.18
C ASP A 75 -8.28 14.76 -4.05
N GLY A 76 -8.34 14.46 -5.35
CA GLY A 76 -9.06 15.26 -6.34
C GLY A 76 -8.77 14.86 -7.79
N VAL A 77 -9.69 15.17 -8.71
CA VAL A 77 -9.44 15.02 -10.16
C VAL A 77 -8.30 15.98 -10.54
N PRO A 78 -7.17 15.49 -11.08
CA PRO A 78 -6.04 16.35 -11.43
C PRO A 78 -6.47 17.44 -12.41
N THR A 79 -6.13 18.69 -12.08
CA THR A 79 -6.36 19.84 -12.96
C THR A 79 -5.61 19.65 -14.28
N ASN A 80 -6.06 20.33 -15.34
CA ASN A 80 -5.40 20.26 -16.65
C ASN A 80 -3.92 20.70 -16.59
N ALA A 81 -3.59 21.63 -15.70
CA ALA A 81 -2.21 22.09 -15.48
C ALA A 81 -1.34 21.00 -14.81
N GLU A 82 -1.86 20.31 -13.80
CA GLU A 82 -1.17 19.19 -13.14
C GLU A 82 -0.95 18.03 -14.12
N ARG A 83 -1.94 17.74 -14.98
CA ARG A 83 -1.82 16.73 -16.03
C ARG A 83 -0.72 17.09 -17.03
N ALA A 84 -0.67 18.34 -17.48
CA ALA A 84 0.37 18.80 -18.40
C ALA A 84 1.76 18.69 -17.77
N TRP A 85 1.90 19.08 -16.50
CA TRP A 85 3.16 18.98 -15.79
C TRP A 85 3.61 17.52 -15.59
N MET A 86 2.70 16.64 -15.17
CA MET A 86 3.00 15.21 -15.02
C MET A 86 3.37 14.55 -16.34
N SER A 87 2.69 14.91 -17.44
CA SER A 87 3.05 14.43 -18.78
C SER A 87 4.44 14.91 -19.19
N ALA A 88 4.77 16.18 -19.01
CA ALA A 88 6.10 16.71 -19.30
C ALA A 88 7.19 16.01 -18.46
N LYS A 89 6.92 15.74 -17.18
CA LYS A 89 7.85 15.02 -16.31
C LYS A 89 8.05 13.57 -16.74
N ARG A 90 6.98 12.89 -17.17
CA ARG A 90 7.06 11.54 -17.73
C ARG A 90 7.88 11.50 -19.02
N GLU A 91 7.69 12.47 -19.91
CA GLU A 91 8.44 12.60 -21.16
C GLU A 91 9.94 12.79 -20.89
N GLU A 92 10.30 13.64 -19.93
CA GLU A 92 11.69 13.87 -19.51
C GLU A 92 12.36 12.57 -19.02
N ILE A 93 11.66 11.80 -18.18
CA ILE A 93 12.15 10.54 -17.65
C ILE A 93 12.33 9.53 -18.79
N ALA A 94 11.34 9.42 -19.68
CA ALA A 94 11.38 8.52 -20.83
C ALA A 94 12.55 8.86 -21.76
N ALA A 95 12.77 10.15 -22.05
CA ALA A 95 13.90 10.61 -22.86
C ALA A 95 15.24 10.26 -22.21
N ARG A 96 15.37 10.41 -20.88
CA ARG A 96 16.58 10.06 -20.15
C ARG A 96 16.84 8.56 -20.14
N MET A 97 15.81 7.75 -19.95
CA MET A 97 15.90 6.29 -20.02
C MET A 97 16.28 5.82 -21.43
N TRP A 98 15.69 6.43 -22.46
CA TRP A 98 15.99 6.13 -23.85
C TRP A 98 17.43 6.46 -24.23
N ALA A 99 17.94 7.63 -23.83
CA ALA A 99 19.33 8.01 -24.04
C ALA A 99 20.31 7.04 -23.34
N SER A 100 20.00 6.66 -22.10
CA SER A 100 20.78 5.66 -21.36
C SER A 100 20.79 4.29 -22.07
N TYR A 101 19.63 3.86 -22.57
CA TYR A 101 19.49 2.62 -23.33
C TYR A 101 20.30 2.64 -24.63
N ILE A 102 20.25 3.73 -25.40
CA ILE A 102 21.06 3.87 -26.62
C ILE A 102 22.56 3.80 -26.28
N ALA A 103 22.99 4.50 -25.22
CA ALA A 103 24.38 4.50 -24.79
C ALA A 103 24.86 3.11 -24.33
N GLU A 104 24.03 2.37 -23.61
CA GLU A 104 24.30 0.98 -23.21
C GLU A 104 24.39 0.06 -24.44
N ARG A 105 23.45 0.21 -25.38
CA ARG A 105 23.44 -0.57 -26.62
C ARG A 105 24.67 -0.31 -27.48
N ALA A 106 25.12 0.94 -27.57
CA ALA A 106 26.34 1.32 -28.29
C ALA A 106 27.63 0.83 -27.61
N ARG A 107 27.61 0.59 -26.29
CA ARG A 107 28.74 -0.01 -25.56
C ARG A 107 28.85 -1.53 -25.71
N ARG A 108 27.75 -2.21 -26.02
CA ARG A 108 27.67 -3.68 -26.13
C ARG A 108 27.69 -4.19 -27.56
N GLY A 109 27.48 -3.32 -28.55
CA GLY A 109 27.77 -3.59 -29.96
C GLY A 109 29.21 -3.25 -30.28
#